data_AF-A0A540VCY9-F1
#
_entry.id   AF-A0A540VCY9-F1
#
_cell.length_a   1.000
_cell.length_b   1.000
_cell.length_c   1.000
_cell.angle_alpha   90.00
_cell.angle_beta   90.00
_cell.angle_gamma   90.00
#
_symmetry.space_group_name_H-M   'P 1'
#
loop_
_entity.id
_entity.type
_entity.pdbx_description
1 polymer ?
#
loop_
_entity_poly.entity_id
_entity_poly.type
_entity_poly.pdbx_seq_one_letter_code
_entity_poly.pdbx_strand_id
1 'polypeptide(L)'
;MENSSVDLTPITQRLSVIATALAALREIQKLSREEFVADYFFHTAAERSLQVAIQAALDVGSILLAAHSRKVPNTYAEIFPALSEIGVLPPEHAQKLVNMAKLRNVLVHMYLEVDLGLPTPPMPDRQPSALPAALGSSWRA
;
A
#
# COMPACT_ATOMS: atom_id res chain seq x y z
N MET A 1 3.11 33.86 -23.96
CA MET A 1 2.90 33.15 -22.68
C MET A 1 3.23 31.70 -22.96
N GLU A 2 4.37 31.27 -22.46
CA GLU A 2 4.98 29.98 -22.78
C GLU A 2 4.14 28.86 -22.16
N ASN A 3 3.57 28.02 -23.02
CA ASN A 3 2.76 26.88 -22.63
C ASN A 3 3.72 25.81 -22.09
N SER A 4 4.13 25.94 -20.82
CA SER A 4 4.93 24.92 -20.13
C SER A 4 4.15 23.61 -20.19
N SER A 5 4.57 22.69 -21.06
CA SER A 5 3.98 21.37 -21.14
C SER A 5 4.21 20.67 -19.81
N VAL A 6 3.17 20.53 -19.00
CA VAL A 6 3.23 19.75 -17.77
C VAL A 6 3.65 18.34 -18.14
N ASP A 7 4.78 17.87 -17.61
CA ASP A 7 5.22 16.49 -17.83
C ASP A 7 4.24 15.52 -17.15
N LEU A 8 3.45 14.83 -17.96
CA LEU A 8 2.44 13.87 -17.49
C LEU A 8 3.01 12.46 -17.30
N THR A 9 4.27 12.22 -17.67
CA THR A 9 4.92 10.91 -17.56
C THR A 9 4.82 10.30 -16.16
N PRO A 10 5.04 11.06 -15.05
CA PRO A 10 4.91 10.51 -13.71
C PRO A 10 3.49 10.04 -13.36
N ILE A 11 2.46 10.69 -13.94
CA ILE A 11 1.05 10.34 -13.75
C ILE A 11 0.71 9.09 -14.57
N THR A 12 1.07 9.07 -15.85
CA THR A 12 0.75 7.95 -16.75
C THR A 12 1.40 6.64 -16.28
N GLN A 13 2.64 6.69 -15.77
CA GLN A 13 3.31 5.55 -15.16
C GLN A 13 2.52 4.99 -13.98
N ARG A 14 2.00 5.85 -13.09
CA ARG A 14 1.20 5.43 -11.93
C ARG A 14 -0.16 4.90 -12.31
N LEU A 15 -0.80 5.48 -13.32
CA LEU A 15 -2.04 4.95 -13.87
C LEU A 15 -1.85 3.54 -14.45
N SER A 16 -0.71 3.29 -15.11
CA SER A 16 -0.35 1.94 -15.58
C SER A 16 -0.19 0.96 -14.41
N VAL A 17 0.51 1.36 -13.34
CA VAL A 17 0.65 0.57 -12.11
C VAL A 17 -0.71 0.23 -11.49
N ILE A 18 -1.62 1.21 -11.41
CA ILE A 18 -3.00 0.99 -10.94
C ILE A 18 -3.71 -0.02 -11.83
N ALA A 19 -3.63 0.13 -13.15
CA ALA A 19 -4.27 -0.77 -14.09
C ALA A 19 -3.79 -2.23 -13.95
N THR A 20 -2.48 -2.44 -13.82
CA THR A 20 -1.90 -3.77 -13.57
C THR A 20 -2.37 -4.37 -12.25
N ALA A 21 -2.36 -3.59 -11.17
CA ALA A 21 -2.82 -4.06 -9.86
C ALA A 21 -4.32 -4.41 -9.87
N LEU A 22 -5.15 -3.60 -10.53
CA LEU A 22 -6.57 -3.88 -10.71
C LEU A 22 -6.82 -5.13 -11.57
N ALA A 23 -6.00 -5.37 -12.60
CA ALA A 23 -6.09 -6.59 -13.40
C ALA A 23 -5.83 -7.84 -12.55
N ALA A 24 -4.77 -7.84 -11.72
CA ALA A 24 -4.49 -8.93 -10.80
C ALA A 24 -5.66 -9.16 -9.81
N LEU A 25 -6.21 -8.08 -9.23
CA LEU A 25 -7.36 -8.18 -8.33
C LEU A 25 -8.60 -8.77 -9.03
N ARG A 26 -8.85 -8.41 -10.29
CA ARG A 26 -9.96 -8.97 -11.07
C ARG A 26 -9.80 -10.45 -11.35
N GLU A 27 -8.58 -10.93 -11.57
CA GLU A 27 -8.33 -12.36 -11.71
C GLU A 27 -8.58 -13.10 -10.39
N ILE A 28 -8.11 -12.56 -9.27
CA ILE A 28 -8.36 -13.12 -7.93
C ILE A 28 -9.86 -13.12 -7.61
N GLN A 29 -10.60 -12.10 -8.04
CA GLN A 29 -12.04 -11.98 -7.81
C GLN A 29 -12.88 -13.09 -8.48
N LYS A 30 -12.30 -13.85 -9.41
CA LYS A 30 -12.95 -15.00 -10.05
C LYS A 30 -12.95 -16.26 -9.18
N LEU A 31 -12.10 -16.31 -8.16
CA LEU A 31 -12.02 -17.43 -7.22
C LEU A 31 -13.27 -17.46 -6.33
N SER A 32 -13.69 -18.65 -5.96
CA SER A 32 -14.63 -18.83 -4.85
C SER A 32 -14.00 -18.38 -3.53
N ARG A 33 -14.84 -18.16 -2.52
CA ARG A 33 -14.37 -17.80 -1.19
C ARG A 33 -13.48 -18.89 -0.60
N GLU A 34 -13.84 -20.15 -0.83
CA GLU A 34 -13.12 -21.32 -0.33
C GLU A 34 -11.72 -21.41 -0.96
N GLU A 35 -11.61 -21.21 -2.28
CA GLU A 35 -10.32 -21.17 -2.99
C GLU A 35 -9.44 -20.01 -2.53
N PHE A 36 -10.03 -18.82 -2.34
CA PHE A 36 -9.30 -17.66 -1.87
C PHE A 36 -8.73 -17.86 -0.45
N VAL A 37 -9.54 -18.41 0.46
CA VAL A 37 -9.16 -18.62 1.86
C VAL A 37 -8.19 -19.78 2.05
N ALA A 38 -8.24 -20.78 1.17
CA ALA A 38 -7.38 -21.95 1.26
C ALA A 38 -5.91 -21.67 0.86
N ASP A 39 -5.65 -20.61 0.07
CA ASP A 39 -4.31 -20.33 -0.45
C ASP A 39 -3.78 -18.95 -0.01
N TYR A 40 -2.73 -19.00 0.80
CA TYR A 40 -2.01 -17.82 1.30
C TYR A 40 -1.44 -16.93 0.18
N PHE A 41 -1.10 -17.50 -0.99
CA PHE A 41 -0.61 -16.72 -2.11
C PHE A 41 -1.68 -15.80 -2.67
N PHE A 42 -2.95 -16.23 -2.74
CA PHE A 42 -4.03 -15.36 -3.22
C PHE A 42 -4.33 -14.24 -2.24
N HIS A 43 -4.29 -14.52 -0.93
CA HIS A 43 -4.37 -13.49 0.11
C HIS A 43 -3.27 -12.43 -0.05
N THR A 44 -2.01 -12.88 -0.06
CA THR A 44 -0.85 -11.98 -0.15
C THR A 44 -0.87 -11.18 -1.46
N ALA A 45 -1.24 -11.82 -2.58
CA ALA A 45 -1.34 -11.16 -3.87
C ALA A 45 -2.45 -10.10 -3.88
N ALA A 46 -3.60 -10.37 -3.28
CA ALA A 46 -4.70 -9.42 -3.18
C ALA A 46 -4.32 -8.22 -2.31
N GLU A 47 -3.76 -8.48 -1.13
CA GLU A 47 -3.32 -7.44 -0.19
C GLU A 47 -2.26 -6.54 -0.82
N ARG A 48 -1.24 -7.14 -1.44
CA ARG A 48 -0.19 -6.40 -2.15
C ARG A 48 -0.76 -5.57 -3.30
N SER A 49 -1.66 -6.15 -4.11
CA SER A 49 -2.24 -5.45 -5.26
C SER A 49 -3.10 -4.27 -4.82
N LEU A 50 -3.89 -4.41 -3.74
CA LEU A 50 -4.63 -3.30 -3.14
C LEU A 50 -3.69 -2.20 -2.65
N GLN A 51 -2.64 -2.54 -1.90
CA GLN A 51 -1.67 -1.57 -1.41
C GLN A 51 -0.98 -0.81 -2.56
N VAL A 52 -0.59 -1.50 -3.63
CA VAL A 52 0.03 -0.88 -4.83
C VAL A 52 -0.92 0.11 -5.47
N ALA A 53 -2.17 -0.31 -5.74
CA ALA A 53 -3.16 0.53 -6.40
C ALA A 53 -3.45 1.80 -5.59
N ILE A 54 -3.61 1.66 -4.27
CA ILE A 54 -3.89 2.77 -3.36
C ILE A 54 -2.69 3.73 -3.29
N GLN A 55 -1.47 3.21 -3.17
CA GLN A 55 -0.27 4.06 -3.13
C GLN A 55 -0.09 4.83 -4.43
N ALA A 56 -0.25 4.17 -5.58
CA ALA A 56 -0.13 4.84 -6.87
C ALA A 56 -1.20 5.94 -7.06
N ALA A 57 -2.41 5.73 -6.54
CA ALA A 57 -3.47 6.75 -6.54
C ALA A 57 -3.13 7.96 -5.64
N LEU A 58 -2.56 7.71 -4.45
CA LEU A 58 -2.09 8.77 -3.54
C LEU A 58 -0.97 9.60 -4.17
N ASP A 59 -0.03 8.94 -4.85
CA ASP A 59 1.06 9.63 -5.54
C ASP A 59 0.53 10.50 -6.70
N VAL A 60 -0.41 9.99 -7.50
CA VAL A 60 -1.07 10.80 -8.56
C VAL A 60 -1.72 12.03 -7.93
N GLY A 61 -2.42 11.85 -6.82
CA GLY A 61 -3.00 12.97 -6.09
C GLY A 61 -1.98 14.00 -5.62
N SER A 62 -0.83 13.53 -5.11
CA SER A 62 0.26 14.40 -4.67
C SER A 62 0.84 15.22 -5.83
N ILE A 63 1.05 14.58 -6.99
CA ILE A 63 1.54 15.25 -8.21
C ILE A 63 0.54 16.31 -8.67
N LEU A 64 -0.76 15.98 -8.67
CA LEU A 64 -1.82 16.92 -9.06
C LEU A 64 -1.90 18.11 -8.11
N LEU A 65 -1.81 17.91 -6.80
CA LEU A 65 -1.80 19.01 -5.83
C LEU A 65 -0.58 19.92 -6.00
N ALA A 66 0.60 19.34 -6.22
CA ALA A 66 1.82 20.10 -6.48
C ALA A 66 1.70 20.94 -7.77
N ALA A 67 1.13 20.37 -8.83
CA ALA A 67 0.88 21.09 -10.09
C ALA A 67 -0.09 22.28 -9.93
N HIS A 68 -1.00 22.23 -8.95
CA HIS A 68 -1.89 23.34 -8.60
C HIS A 68 -1.31 24.29 -7.55
N SER A 69 0.00 24.24 -7.28
CA SER A 69 0.69 25.04 -6.25
C SER A 69 0.05 24.91 -4.85
N ARG A 70 -0.60 23.78 -4.57
CA ARG A 70 -1.17 23.49 -3.26
C ARG A 70 -0.11 22.80 -2.41
N LYS A 71 -0.08 23.13 -1.12
CA LYS A 71 0.72 22.40 -0.14
C LYS A 71 0.22 20.95 -0.11
N VAL A 72 1.12 20.00 -0.36
CA VAL A 72 0.82 18.58 -0.17
C VAL A 72 0.53 18.35 1.31
N PRO A 73 -0.63 17.76 1.67
CA PRO A 73 -0.99 17.52 3.06
C PRO A 73 0.02 16.64 3.79
N ASN A 74 0.07 16.76 5.12
CA ASN A 74 0.99 15.97 5.94
C ASN A 74 0.54 14.51 6.06
N THR A 75 -0.74 14.22 5.77
CA THR A 75 -1.28 12.86 5.82
C THR A 75 -1.84 12.44 4.48
N TYR A 76 -1.62 11.17 4.12
CA TYR A 76 -2.16 10.60 2.87
C TYR A 76 -3.69 10.66 2.79
N ALA A 77 -4.39 10.62 3.94
CA ALA A 77 -5.85 10.71 4.00
C ALA A 77 -6.39 12.10 3.59
N GLU A 78 -5.57 13.16 3.64
CA GLU A 78 -5.97 14.52 3.28
C GLU A 78 -5.76 14.83 1.78
N ILE A 79 -5.05 13.96 1.05
CA ILE A 79 -4.78 14.17 -0.39
C ILE A 79 -6.08 14.20 -1.20
N PHE A 80 -6.95 13.20 -1.03
CA PHE A 80 -8.19 13.12 -1.81
C PHE A 80 -9.21 14.22 -1.48
N PRO A 81 -9.41 14.62 -0.20
CA PRO A 81 -10.17 15.82 0.13
C PRO A 81 -9.63 17.08 -0.53
N ALA A 82 -8.31 17.31 -0.48
CA ALA A 82 -7.70 18.48 -1.10
C ALA A 82 -7.88 18.51 -2.63
N LEU A 83 -7.87 17.35 -3.30
CA LEU A 83 -8.21 17.25 -4.73
C LEU A 83 -9.67 17.58 -5.00
N SER A 84 -10.58 17.24 -4.09
CA SER A 84 -12.00 17.57 -4.23
C SER A 84 -12.26 19.07 -4.08
N GLU A 85 -11.57 19.72 -3.14
CA GLU A 85 -11.64 21.18 -2.94
C GLU A 85 -11.25 21.97 -4.19
N ILE A 86 -10.30 21.46 -4.99
CA ILE A 86 -9.88 22.08 -6.26
C ILE A 86 -10.68 21.59 -7.47
N GLY A 87 -11.73 20.79 -7.27
CA GLY A 87 -12.63 20.32 -8.32
C GLY A 87 -12.09 19.19 -9.19
N VAL A 88 -10.98 18.56 -8.82
CA VAL A 88 -10.40 17.42 -9.57
C VAL A 88 -11.19 16.13 -9.35
N LEU A 89 -11.75 15.96 -8.15
CA LEU A 89 -12.57 14.79 -7.79
C LEU A 89 -13.92 15.24 -7.23
N PRO A 90 -15.03 14.57 -7.59
CA PRO A 90 -16.28 14.75 -6.89
C PRO A 90 -16.15 14.35 -5.40
N PRO A 91 -16.84 15.03 -4.48
CA PRO A 91 -16.74 14.77 -3.04
C PRO A 91 -17.00 13.31 -2.65
N GLU A 92 -17.98 12.66 -3.29
CA GLU A 92 -18.33 11.26 -3.03
C GLU A 92 -17.22 10.29 -3.44
N HIS A 93 -16.44 10.62 -4.47
CA HIS A 93 -15.29 9.83 -4.90
C HIS A 93 -14.10 10.03 -3.96
N ALA A 94 -13.85 11.28 -3.55
CA ALA A 94 -12.81 11.60 -2.58
C ALA A 94 -13.02 10.83 -1.27
N GLN A 95 -14.25 10.79 -0.75
CA GLN A 95 -14.55 10.07 0.49
C GLN A 95 -14.28 8.56 0.39
N LYS A 96 -14.60 7.93 -0.75
CA LYS A 96 -14.29 6.51 -0.99
C LYS A 96 -12.77 6.27 -1.00
N LEU A 97 -12.02 7.15 -1.66
CA LEU A 97 -10.56 7.05 -1.74
C LEU A 97 -9.87 7.29 -0.38
N VAL A 98 -10.43 8.14 0.48
CA VAL A 98 -9.97 8.28 1.88
C VAL A 98 -10.09 6.96 2.64
N ASN A 99 -11.21 6.25 2.49
CA ASN A 99 -11.41 4.96 3.14
C ASN A 99 -10.42 3.91 2.61
N MET A 100 -10.11 3.94 1.31
CA MET A 100 -9.06 3.10 0.74
C MET A 100 -7.66 3.43 1.31
N ALA A 101 -7.30 4.71 1.46
CA ALA A 101 -6.05 5.10 2.10
C ALA A 101 -5.94 4.59 3.54
N LYS A 102 -7.04 4.63 4.30
CA LYS A 102 -7.11 4.06 5.66
C LYS A 102 -6.97 2.53 5.64
N LEU A 103 -7.63 1.86 4.70
CA LEU A 103 -7.50 0.40 4.52
C LEU A 103 -6.04 0.00 4.27
N ARG A 104 -5.31 0.73 3.43
CA ARG A 104 -3.87 0.49 3.22
C ARG A 104 -3.09 0.55 4.54
N ASN A 105 -3.36 1.54 5.38
CA ASN A 105 -2.68 1.66 6.68
C ASN A 105 -3.02 0.47 7.59
N VAL A 106 -4.29 0.07 7.64
CA VAL A 106 -4.73 -1.11 8.40
C VAL A 106 -4.02 -2.37 7.89
N LEU A 107 -3.97 -2.59 6.57
CA LEU A 107 -3.26 -3.74 6.00
C LEU A 107 -1.78 -3.75 6.37
N VAL A 108 -1.10 -2.60 6.30
CA VAL A 108 0.33 -2.49 6.66
C VAL A 108 0.56 -2.75 8.16
N HIS A 109 -0.33 -2.27 9.02
CA HIS A 109 -0.20 -2.44 10.47
C HIS A 109 -0.66 -3.82 10.97
N MET A 110 -1.65 -4.45 10.33
CA MET A 110 -2.13 -5.78 10.70
C MET A 110 -1.08 -6.88 10.52
N TYR A 111 -0.11 -6.75 9.62
CA TYR A 111 1.02 -7.70 9.54
C TYR A 111 1.91 -7.70 10.80
N LEU A 112 1.89 -6.63 11.62
CA LEU A 112 2.60 -6.59 12.89
C LEU A 112 1.84 -7.33 14.01
N GLU A 113 0.54 -7.56 13.84
CA GLU A 113 -0.32 -8.30 14.79
C GLU A 113 -0.54 -9.76 14.40
N VAL A 114 0.07 -10.23 13.30
CA VAL A 114 0.06 -11.66 12.99
C VAL A 114 1.05 -12.35 13.92
N ASP A 115 0.56 -12.74 15.09
CA ASP A 115 1.04 -13.96 15.75
C ASP A 115 0.67 -15.10 14.79
N LEU A 116 1.57 -15.34 13.84
CA LEU A 116 1.53 -16.51 12.99
C LEU A 116 1.64 -17.69 13.96
N GLY A 117 0.51 -18.21 14.43
CA GLY A 117 0.39 -19.46 15.18
C GLY A 117 0.86 -20.68 14.38
N LEU A 118 1.76 -20.47 13.43
CA LEU A 118 2.70 -21.46 12.94
C LEU A 118 3.32 -22.10 14.18
N PRO A 119 3.25 -23.44 14.31
CA PRO A 119 4.06 -24.11 15.29
C PRO A 119 5.50 -23.67 15.02
N THR A 120 6.13 -23.04 16.01
CA THR A 120 7.57 -22.81 15.97
C THR A 120 8.19 -24.12 15.55
N PRO A 121 8.84 -24.21 14.36
CA PRO A 121 9.47 -25.45 13.97
C PRO A 121 10.39 -25.85 15.12
N PRO A 122 10.38 -27.12 15.57
CA PRO A 122 11.25 -27.55 16.65
C PRO A 122 12.65 -27.10 16.28
N MET A 123 13.16 -26.11 17.02
CA MET A 123 14.52 -25.63 16.83
C MET A 123 15.38 -26.88 16.99
N PRO A 124 16.17 -27.28 15.97
CA PRO A 124 17.04 -28.43 16.13
C PRO A 124 17.85 -28.18 17.39
N ASP A 125 17.85 -29.18 18.29
CA ASP A 125 18.50 -29.12 19.60
C ASP A 125 19.79 -28.33 19.45
N ARG A 126 19.79 -27.13 20.03
CA ARG A 126 20.92 -26.22 19.94
C ARG A 126 22.01 -26.90 20.74
N GLN A 127 22.86 -27.69 20.08
CA GLN A 127 24.08 -28.18 20.68
C GLN A 127 24.82 -26.93 21.18
N PRO A 128 25.18 -26.87 22.47
CA PRO A 128 25.89 -25.73 23.00
C PRO A 128 27.33 -25.79 22.49
N SER A 129 27.59 -25.30 21.28
CA SER A 129 28.95 -25.00 20.85
C SER A 129 29.00 -23.79 19.90
N ALA A 130 29.74 -22.78 20.39
CA ALA A 130 30.27 -21.60 19.70
C ALA A 130 29.27 -20.53 19.22
N LEU A 131 28.90 -19.62 20.13
CA LEU A 131 28.61 -18.23 19.74
C LEU A 131 29.93 -17.50 19.43
N PRO A 132 30.09 -16.85 18.27
CA PRO A 132 31.13 -15.86 18.09
C PRO A 132 30.86 -14.64 19.00
N ALA A 133 31.87 -14.22 19.74
CA ALA A 133 31.86 -13.15 20.74
C ALA A 133 31.70 -11.72 20.17
N ALA A 134 30.95 -11.54 19.09
CA ALA A 134 30.78 -10.23 18.45
C ALA A 134 29.31 -10.03 18.10
N LEU A 135 28.60 -9.34 19.00
CA LEU A 135 27.60 -8.30 18.73
C LEU A 135 26.97 -7.94 20.08
N GLY A 136 27.71 -7.14 20.85
CA GLY A 136 27.25 -6.57 22.09
C GLY A 136 26.14 -5.55 21.85
N SER A 137 25.09 -5.70 22.65
CA SER A 137 24.32 -4.60 23.26
C SER A 137 23.61 -3.60 22.33
N SER A 138 22.43 -3.98 21.83
CA SER A 138 21.23 -3.12 21.88
C SER A 138 19.94 -3.92 21.64
N TRP A 139 19.41 -4.59 22.66
CA TRP A 139 17.99 -4.97 22.70
C TRP A 139 17.50 -5.07 24.15
N ARG A 140 17.64 -4.00 24.95
CA ARG A 140 16.89 -3.87 26.21
C ARG A 140 16.61 -2.40 26.48
N ALA A 141 15.34 -2.02 26.26
CA ALA A 141 14.56 -0.89 26.80
C ALA A 141 13.68 -0.32 25.69
#